data_AF-A0A9P7NB37-F1
#
_entry.id   AF-A0A9P7NB37-F1
#
_cell.length_a   1.000
_cell.length_b   1.000
_cell.length_c   1.000
_cell.angle_alpha   90.00
_cell.angle_beta   90.00
_cell.angle_gamma   90.00
#
_symmetry.space_group_name_H-M   'P 1'
#
loop_
_entity.id
_entity.type
_entity.pdbx_description
1 polymer ?
#
loop_
_entity_poly.entity_id
_entity_poly.type
_entity_poly.pdbx_seq_one_letter_code
_entity_poly.pdbx_strand_id
1 'polypeptide(L)'
;MSEFVAVYQDEVDKIADAKNLTASVAFQPISTDLTKHFKRNGGNPLGLAGQGPLNSGLYTQLTAIVIDVVMSWSNEADDARILPAAESIINRFGAAARVRHLDHPFLYQNYASRKQHVFGSYGTANLERLRTVSKKYDPERVWQKLQPGYFKLW
;
A
#
# COMPACT_ATOMS: atom_id res chain seq x y z
N MET A 1 14.71 8.05 9.74
CA MET A 1 14.17 7.04 10.66
C MET A 1 13.57 7.67 11.91
N SER A 2 14.25 8.61 12.57
CA SER A 2 13.73 9.31 13.78
C SER A 2 12.36 9.96 13.59
N GLU A 3 12.10 10.63 12.47
CA GLU A 3 10.79 11.22 12.18
C GLU A 3 9.66 10.17 12.07
N PHE A 4 9.93 9.01 11.46
CA PHE A 4 8.91 7.97 11.30
C PHE A 4 8.57 7.32 12.65
N VAL A 5 9.59 7.11 13.49
CA VAL A 5 9.39 6.64 14.87
C VAL A 5 8.56 7.63 15.67
N ALA A 6 8.85 8.94 15.56
CA ALA A 6 8.11 9.97 16.28
C ALA A 6 6.65 10.07 15.82
N VAL A 7 6.39 10.02 14.51
CA VAL A 7 5.02 9.99 13.95
C VAL A 7 4.27 8.76 14.43
N TYR A 8 4.91 7.58 14.40
CA TYR A 8 4.32 6.34 14.87
C TYR A 8 3.96 6.41 16.36
N GLN A 9 4.89 6.87 17.19
CA GLN A 9 4.67 7.03 18.64
C GLN A 9 3.52 8.01 18.91
N ASP A 10 3.52 9.18 18.27
CA ASP A 10 2.48 10.19 18.47
C ASP A 10 1.07 9.66 18.18
N GLU A 11 0.90 8.83 17.14
CA GLU A 11 -0.41 8.26 16.83
C GLU A 11 -0.77 7.04 17.70
N VAL A 12 0.21 6.22 18.08
CA VAL A 12 -0.02 5.04 18.93
C VAL A 12 -0.29 5.42 20.38
N ASP A 13 0.38 6.45 20.90
CA ASP A 13 0.19 6.91 22.28
C ASP A 13 -1.25 7.40 22.54
N LYS A 14 -1.90 7.98 21.52
CA LYS A 14 -3.32 8.39 21.56
C LYS A 14 -4.29 7.22 21.73
N ILE A 15 -3.84 6.00 21.43
CA ILE A 15 -4.68 4.80 21.46
C ILE A 15 -4.14 3.71 22.39
N ALA A 16 -3.06 3.97 23.12
CA ALA A 16 -2.32 2.96 23.90
C ALA A 16 -3.15 2.29 25.01
N ASP A 17 -4.24 2.91 25.44
CA ASP A 17 -5.19 2.39 26.42
C ASP A 17 -6.14 1.32 25.84
N ALA A 18 -6.15 1.10 24.52
CA ALA A 18 -6.97 0.08 23.89
C ALA A 18 -6.62 -1.34 24.39
N LYS A 19 -7.65 -2.12 24.69
CA LYS A 19 -7.48 -3.46 25.25
C LYS A 19 -6.78 -4.40 24.26
N ASN A 20 -5.69 -5.01 24.73
CA ASN A 20 -4.81 -5.89 23.95
C ASN A 20 -4.34 -5.24 22.64
N LEU A 21 -4.07 -3.93 22.65
CA LEU A 21 -3.47 -3.27 21.50
C LEU A 21 -2.10 -3.90 21.20
N THR A 22 -1.94 -4.35 19.96
CA THR A 22 -0.63 -4.51 19.36
C THR A 22 -0.55 -3.56 18.18
N ALA A 23 0.58 -2.87 18.06
CA ALA A 23 0.88 -1.99 16.94
C ALA A 23 2.30 -2.29 16.47
N SER A 24 2.49 -2.38 15.16
CA SER A 24 3.80 -2.51 14.53
C SER A 24 3.82 -1.92 13.14
N VAL A 25 5.01 -1.69 12.61
CA VAL A 25 5.22 -1.28 11.22
C VAL A 25 6.05 -2.37 10.54
N ALA A 26 5.51 -2.95 9.47
CA ALA A 26 6.23 -3.89 8.64
C ALA A 26 6.82 -3.17 7.42
N PHE A 27 8.06 -3.50 7.11
CA PHE A 27 8.79 -2.96 5.95
C PHE A 27 9.07 -4.11 4.98
N GLN A 28 8.46 -4.06 3.80
CA GLN A 28 8.69 -5.05 2.75
C GLN A 28 9.51 -4.44 1.60
N PRO A 29 10.79 -4.80 1.47
CA PRO A 29 11.62 -4.35 0.36
C PRO A 29 11.23 -5.02 -0.97
N ILE A 30 11.12 -4.22 -2.04
CA ILE A 30 11.02 -4.63 -3.44
C ILE A 30 12.33 -4.21 -4.15
N SER A 31 13.26 -5.15 -4.29
CA SER A 31 14.56 -4.87 -4.89
C SER A 31 14.46 -4.62 -6.40
N THR A 32 15.42 -3.89 -6.94
CA THR A 32 15.55 -3.66 -8.40
C THR A 32 15.76 -4.97 -9.18
N ASP A 33 16.46 -5.94 -8.59
CA ASP A 33 16.61 -7.26 -9.21
C ASP A 33 15.28 -8.01 -9.29
N LEU A 34 14.41 -7.89 -8.28
CA LEU A 34 13.07 -8.45 -8.33
C LEU A 34 12.24 -7.82 -9.46
N THR A 35 12.29 -6.49 -9.64
CA THR A 35 11.49 -5.81 -10.67
C THR A 35 11.95 -6.12 -12.10
N LYS A 36 13.21 -6.54 -12.32
CA LYS A 36 13.68 -7.04 -13.63
C LYS A 36 12.92 -8.28 -14.08
N HIS A 37 12.47 -9.11 -13.14
CA HIS A 37 11.71 -10.32 -13.43
C HIS A 37 10.22 -10.06 -13.73
N PHE A 38 9.71 -8.87 -13.42
CA PHE A 38 8.29 -8.54 -13.60
C PHE A 38 7.83 -8.44 -15.04
N LYS A 39 8.75 -8.49 -16.02
CA LYS A 39 8.45 -8.55 -17.45
C LYS A 39 8.39 -9.99 -18.01
N ARG A 40 8.79 -11.01 -17.24
CA ARG A 40 8.81 -12.40 -17.70
C ARG A 40 7.38 -12.91 -17.98
N ASN A 41 7.24 -13.82 -18.94
CA ASN A 41 5.99 -14.51 -19.28
C ASN A 41 4.77 -13.59 -19.54
N GLY A 42 4.99 -12.46 -20.23
CA GLY A 42 3.94 -11.48 -20.54
C GLY A 42 3.71 -10.42 -19.44
N GLY A 43 4.47 -10.50 -18.34
CA GLY A 43 4.56 -9.48 -17.31
C GLY A 43 3.37 -9.38 -16.36
N ASN A 44 3.60 -8.68 -15.24
CA ASN A 44 2.59 -8.47 -14.20
C ASN A 44 1.99 -7.05 -14.25
N PRO A 45 0.80 -6.81 -13.64
CA PRO A 45 0.12 -5.53 -13.71
C PRO A 45 0.62 -4.53 -12.66
N LEU A 46 1.66 -4.81 -11.88
CA LEU A 46 2.03 -3.97 -10.72
C LEU A 46 2.60 -2.61 -11.10
N GLY A 47 2.95 -2.40 -12.38
CA GLY A 47 3.52 -1.13 -12.87
C GLY A 47 4.99 -0.91 -12.51
N LEU A 48 5.61 -1.78 -11.72
CA LEU A 48 6.99 -1.61 -11.23
C LEU A 48 8.07 -2.14 -12.19
N ALA A 49 7.68 -2.76 -13.29
CA ALA A 49 8.59 -3.52 -14.14
C ALA A 49 9.64 -2.63 -14.85
N GLY A 50 10.92 -2.83 -14.52
CA GLY A 50 12.02 -2.05 -15.10
C GLY A 50 12.06 -0.59 -14.64
N GLN A 51 11.26 -0.22 -13.64
CA GLN A 51 11.59 0.95 -12.85
C GLN A 51 12.89 0.61 -12.10
N GLY A 52 13.92 1.45 -12.27
CA GLY A 52 15.23 1.31 -11.61
C GLY A 52 15.09 1.49 -10.09
N PRO A 53 16.05 2.11 -9.38
CA PRO A 53 15.76 2.59 -8.03
C PRO A 53 14.45 3.40 -8.08
N LEU A 54 13.46 2.99 -7.30
CA LEU A 54 12.07 3.48 -7.41
C LEU A 54 11.90 4.89 -6.82
N ASN A 55 13.01 5.48 -6.37
CA ASN A 55 13.14 6.80 -5.77
C ASN A 55 14.24 7.59 -6.51
N SER A 56 13.86 8.73 -7.08
CA SER A 56 14.69 9.58 -7.94
C SER A 56 15.65 10.49 -7.17
N GLY A 57 16.35 9.95 -6.17
CA GLY A 57 17.39 10.67 -5.43
C GLY A 57 18.78 10.36 -5.99
N LEU A 58 19.58 11.40 -6.25
CA LEU A 58 20.91 11.38 -6.89
C LEU A 58 21.96 10.45 -6.21
N TYR A 59 21.65 9.81 -5.08
CA TYR A 59 22.63 9.08 -4.26
C TYR A 59 22.22 7.71 -3.75
N THR A 60 21.14 7.09 -4.24
CA THR A 60 20.72 5.81 -3.63
C THR A 60 20.06 4.86 -4.61
N GLN A 61 20.72 3.73 -4.86
CA GLN A 61 20.15 2.55 -5.54
C GLN A 61 19.11 1.85 -4.66
N LEU A 62 18.11 2.56 -4.17
CA LEU A 62 17.18 2.04 -3.19
C LEU A 62 16.05 1.24 -3.84
N THR A 63 15.92 0.03 -3.34
CA THR A 63 14.71 -0.78 -3.24
C THR A 63 13.48 0.08 -2.84
N ALA A 64 12.33 -0.10 -3.49
CA ALA A 64 11.08 0.43 -2.93
C ALA A 64 10.72 -0.32 -1.65
N ILE A 65 10.21 0.38 -0.65
CA ILE A 65 9.76 -0.25 0.59
C ILE A 65 8.25 -0.06 0.68
N VAL A 66 7.51 -1.17 0.65
CA VAL A 66 6.11 -1.17 1.03
C VAL A 66 6.06 -1.09 2.55
N ILE A 67 5.36 -0.09 3.07
CA ILE A 67 5.16 0.11 4.51
C ILE A 67 3.74 -0.33 4.84
N ASP A 68 3.62 -1.20 5.84
CA ASP A 68 2.35 -1.66 6.38
C ASP A 68 2.26 -1.29 7.86
N VAL A 69 1.14 -0.69 8.27
CA VAL A 69 0.85 -0.35 9.67
C VAL A 69 -0.11 -1.40 10.19
N VAL A 70 0.40 -2.30 11.01
CA VAL A 70 -0.32 -3.48 11.49
C VAL A 70 -0.76 -3.21 12.92
N MET A 71 -2.08 -3.22 13.14
CA MET A 71 -2.67 -3.04 14.46
C MET A 71 -3.69 -4.13 14.73
N SER A 72 -3.76 -4.60 15.98
CA SER A 72 -4.84 -5.47 16.46
C SER A 72 -5.28 -5.04 17.85
N TRP A 73 -6.56 -5.19 18.15
CA TRP A 73 -7.19 -4.76 19.40
C TRP A 73 -8.44 -5.62 19.67
N SER A 74 -8.98 -5.54 20.88
CA SER A 74 -10.08 -6.44 21.30
C SER A 74 -11.49 -5.87 21.13
N ASN A 75 -11.66 -4.55 21.19
CA ASN A 75 -12.99 -3.94 21.26
C ASN A 75 -13.33 -3.20 19.97
N GLU A 76 -14.41 -3.61 19.29
CA GLU A 76 -14.89 -2.95 18.06
C GLU A 76 -15.17 -1.45 18.26
N ALA A 77 -15.55 -1.02 19.47
CA ALA A 77 -15.75 0.40 19.73
C ALA A 77 -14.46 1.24 19.54
N ASP A 78 -13.28 0.61 19.65
CA ASP A 78 -12.00 1.26 19.43
C ASP A 78 -11.66 1.43 17.92
N ASP A 79 -12.40 0.79 17.00
CA ASP A 79 -12.23 0.97 15.55
C ASP A 79 -12.29 2.45 15.17
N ALA A 80 -13.18 3.20 15.83
CA ALA A 80 -13.42 4.62 15.59
C ALA A 80 -12.22 5.52 15.88
N ARG A 81 -11.24 5.06 16.67
CA ARG A 81 -10.01 5.80 17.01
C ARG A 81 -8.75 5.14 16.47
N ILE A 82 -8.72 3.81 16.37
CA ILE A 82 -7.54 3.06 15.90
C ILE A 82 -7.40 3.15 14.38
N LEU A 83 -8.49 3.00 13.60
CA LEU A 83 -8.42 3.09 12.15
C LEU A 83 -7.96 4.49 11.68
N PRO A 84 -8.46 5.61 12.25
CA PRO A 84 -7.93 6.94 11.94
C PRO A 84 -6.48 7.14 12.36
N ALA A 85 -6.04 6.57 13.50
CA ALA A 85 -4.64 6.64 13.92
C ALA A 85 -3.72 5.96 12.90
N ALA A 86 -4.06 4.74 12.45
CA ALA A 86 -3.32 4.04 11.40
C ALA A 86 -3.29 4.83 10.07
N GLU A 87 -4.43 5.41 9.68
CA GLU A 87 -4.53 6.27 8.50
C GLU A 87 -3.66 7.53 8.63
N SER A 88 -3.60 8.15 9.81
CA SER A 88 -2.75 9.30 10.09
C SER A 88 -1.26 8.94 9.97
N ILE A 89 -0.83 7.79 10.50
CA ILE A 89 0.55 7.31 10.36
C ILE A 89 0.93 7.20 8.87
N ILE A 90 0.12 6.49 8.07
CA ILE A 90 0.37 6.31 6.64
C ILE A 90 0.41 7.65 5.90
N ASN A 91 -0.54 8.55 6.18
CA ASN A 91 -0.61 9.87 5.55
C ASN A 91 0.61 10.74 5.87
N ARG A 92 1.05 10.74 7.13
CA ARG A 92 2.23 11.49 7.60
C ARG A 92 3.53 10.90 7.06
N PHE A 93 3.65 9.57 7.01
CA PHE A 93 4.78 8.90 6.32
C PHE A 93 4.83 9.29 4.84
N GLY A 94 3.70 9.22 4.14
CA GLY A 94 3.61 9.61 2.73
C GLY A 94 3.95 11.09 2.51
N ALA A 95 3.49 11.99 3.39
CA ALA A 95 3.84 13.41 3.32
C ALA A 95 5.35 13.63 3.49
N ALA A 96 5.95 12.99 4.49
CA ALA A 96 7.39 13.04 4.75
C ALA A 96 8.22 12.47 3.57
N ALA A 97 7.73 11.43 2.90
CA ALA A 97 8.35 10.86 1.70
C ALA A 97 8.22 11.81 0.49
N ARG A 98 7.06 12.46 0.30
CA ARG A 98 6.85 13.44 -0.78
C ARG A 98 7.76 14.64 -0.68
N VAL A 99 7.92 15.22 0.52
CA VAL A 99 8.84 16.34 0.78
C VAL A 99 10.28 15.99 0.38
N ARG A 100 10.64 14.71 0.46
CA ARG A 100 11.99 14.20 0.12
C ARG A 100 12.11 13.67 -1.29
N HIS A 101 11.04 13.74 -2.09
CA HIS A 101 10.98 13.13 -3.43
C HIS A 101 11.27 11.61 -3.42
N LEU A 102 10.84 10.92 -2.36
CA LEU A 102 10.99 9.47 -2.18
C LEU A 102 9.64 8.72 -2.23
N ASP A 103 8.53 9.43 -2.38
CA ASP A 103 7.19 8.85 -2.49
C ASP A 103 7.02 8.10 -3.81
N HIS A 104 6.23 7.01 -3.79
CA HIS A 104 5.87 6.25 -4.98
C HIS A 104 4.38 5.86 -4.90
N PRO A 105 3.58 6.06 -5.97
CA PRO A 105 2.14 5.90 -5.88
C PRO A 105 1.66 4.46 -5.65
N PHE A 106 2.48 3.47 -5.97
CA PHE A 106 2.16 2.03 -5.87
C PHE A 106 1.65 1.61 -4.49
N LEU A 107 0.51 0.92 -4.49
CA LEU A 107 -0.10 0.34 -3.30
C LEU A 107 -0.13 -1.19 -3.41
N TYR A 108 0.44 -1.88 -2.43
CA TYR A 108 0.40 -3.33 -2.43
C TYR A 108 -0.96 -3.83 -1.92
N GLN A 109 -1.70 -4.55 -2.76
CA GLN A 109 -3.09 -4.94 -2.47
C GLN A 109 -3.26 -5.74 -1.18
N ASN A 110 -2.24 -6.47 -0.73
CA ASN A 110 -2.33 -7.33 0.44
C ASN A 110 -2.26 -6.54 1.75
N TYR A 111 -1.71 -5.33 1.74
CA TYR A 111 -1.54 -4.46 2.93
C TYR A 111 -2.36 -3.17 2.83
N ALA A 112 -3.14 -3.00 1.76
CA ALA A 112 -3.91 -1.79 1.56
C ALA A 112 -5.17 -1.78 2.43
N SER A 113 -5.50 -0.62 2.98
CA SER A 113 -6.72 -0.39 3.74
C SER A 113 -7.92 -0.19 2.81
N ARG A 114 -9.14 -0.34 3.36
CA ARG A 114 -10.41 -0.28 2.61
C ARG A 114 -10.65 1.05 1.87
N LYS A 115 -9.97 2.13 2.28
CA LYS A 115 -10.11 3.47 1.67
C LYS A 115 -9.15 3.71 0.49
N GLN A 116 -8.18 2.83 0.29
CA GLN A 116 -7.12 3.04 -0.69
C GLN A 116 -7.52 2.53 -2.08
N HIS A 117 -7.26 3.33 -3.12
CA HIS A 117 -7.57 2.96 -4.50
C HIS A 117 -6.42 2.18 -5.14
N VAL A 118 -6.29 0.90 -4.76
CA VAL A 118 -5.15 0.04 -5.11
C VAL A 118 -4.91 -0.07 -6.60
N PHE A 119 -5.89 -0.49 -7.40
CA PHE A 119 -5.62 -0.75 -8.82
C PHE A 119 -5.32 0.51 -9.64
N GLY A 120 -5.74 1.69 -9.19
CA GLY A 120 -5.32 2.95 -9.82
C GLY A 120 -3.85 3.28 -9.59
N SER A 121 -3.26 2.78 -8.49
CA SER A 121 -1.83 2.95 -8.23
C SER A 121 -0.93 2.19 -9.20
N TYR A 122 -1.47 1.22 -9.95
CA TYR A 122 -0.71 0.39 -10.89
C TYR A 122 -0.43 1.09 -12.22
N GLY A 123 -0.98 2.29 -12.41
CA GLY A 123 -0.94 3.04 -13.65
C GLY A 123 -2.12 2.71 -14.57
N THR A 124 -2.53 3.71 -15.34
CA THR A 124 -3.73 3.66 -16.20
C THR A 124 -3.69 2.49 -17.19
N ALA A 125 -2.55 2.26 -17.84
CA ALA A 125 -2.38 1.15 -18.79
C ALA A 125 -2.59 -0.22 -18.14
N ASN A 126 -2.09 -0.43 -16.91
CA ASN A 126 -2.27 -1.69 -16.21
C ASN A 126 -3.70 -1.87 -15.71
N LEU A 127 -4.34 -0.80 -15.21
CA LEU A 127 -5.74 -0.84 -14.82
C LEU A 127 -6.64 -1.20 -16.01
N GLU A 128 -6.42 -0.59 -17.18
CA GLU A 128 -7.18 -0.93 -18.39
C GLU A 128 -6.90 -2.35 -18.89
N ARG A 129 -5.66 -2.84 -18.77
CA ARG A 129 -5.35 -4.24 -19.06
C ARG A 129 -6.13 -5.19 -18.13
N LEU A 130 -6.17 -4.90 -16.83
CA LEU A 130 -6.93 -5.68 -15.85
C LEU A 130 -8.43 -5.66 -16.16
N ARG A 131 -8.99 -4.49 -16.49
CA ARG A 131 -10.39 -4.34 -16.92
C ARG A 131 -10.70 -5.16 -18.18
N THR A 132 -9.78 -5.17 -19.14
CA THR A 132 -9.91 -5.95 -20.38
C THR A 132 -9.91 -7.46 -20.08
N VAL A 133 -9.00 -7.92 -19.22
CA VAL A 133 -8.95 -9.33 -18.79
C VAL A 133 -10.23 -9.71 -18.04
N SER A 134 -10.71 -8.87 -17.13
CA SER A 134 -11.95 -9.11 -16.40
C SER A 134 -13.15 -9.18 -17.33
N LYS A 135 -13.28 -8.29 -18.33
CA LYS A 135 -14.37 -8.38 -19.33
C LYS A 135 -14.34 -9.67 -20.15
N LYS A 136 -13.14 -10.21 -20.42
CA LYS A 136 -12.96 -11.44 -21.21
C LYS A 136 -13.35 -12.69 -20.42
N TYR A 137 -12.92 -12.79 -19.17
CA TYR A 137 -13.04 -14.02 -18.37
C TYR A 137 -14.11 -13.97 -17.27
N ASP A 138 -14.59 -12.79 -16.91
CA ASP A 138 -15.69 -12.55 -15.98
C ASP A 138 -16.68 -11.52 -16.57
N PRO A 139 -17.32 -11.82 -17.72
CA PRO A 139 -18.19 -10.87 -18.42
C PRO A 139 -19.40 -10.43 -17.58
N GLU A 140 -19.88 -11.29 -16.69
CA GLU A 140 -20.99 -10.99 -15.77
C GLU A 140 -20.53 -10.15 -14.56
N ARG A 141 -19.22 -9.99 -14.39
CA ARG A 141 -18.55 -9.27 -13.30
C ARG A 141 -18.89 -9.85 -11.93
N VAL A 142 -18.94 -11.17 -11.83
CA VAL A 142 -19.20 -11.93 -10.59
C VAL A 142 -18.26 -11.44 -9.48
N TRP A 143 -16.97 -11.30 -9.75
CA TRP A 143 -15.98 -10.88 -8.73
C TRP A 143 -16.04 -9.39 -8.39
N GLN A 144 -16.64 -8.58 -9.26
CA GLN A 144 -16.86 -7.17 -8.98
C GLN A 144 -18.13 -6.93 -8.18
N LYS A 145 -19.17 -7.75 -8.39
CA LYS A 145 -20.50 -7.58 -7.80
C LYS A 145 -20.70 -8.40 -6.53
N LEU A 146 -20.31 -9.68 -6.56
CA LEU A 146 -20.68 -10.66 -5.54
C LEU A 146 -19.59 -10.91 -4.50
N GLN A 147 -18.35 -10.44 -4.73
CA GLN A 147 -17.31 -10.48 -3.70
C GLN A 147 -17.50 -9.30 -2.74
N PRO A 148 -17.85 -9.53 -1.46
CA PRO A 148 -17.93 -8.47 -0.47
C PRO A 148 -16.53 -7.92 -0.16
N GLY A 149 -16.44 -6.58 -0.07
CA GLY A 149 -15.18 -5.89 0.20
C GLY A 149 -14.12 -6.08 -0.88
N TYR A 150 -12.87 -5.84 -0.47
CA TYR A 150 -11.66 -5.81 -1.30
C TYR A 150 -11.73 -4.81 -2.47
N PHE A 151 -10.64 -4.68 -3.22
CA PHE A 151 -10.52 -3.67 -4.25
C PHE A 151 -11.23 -4.09 -5.54
N LYS A 152 -11.92 -3.14 -6.18
CA LYS A 152 -12.61 -3.33 -7.46
C LYS A 152 -11.87 -2.62 -8.58
N LEU A 153 -12.02 -3.12 -9.80
CA LEU A 153 -11.40 -2.54 -10.99
C LEU A 153 -12.16 -1.31 -11.50
N TRP A 154 -13.39 -1.06 -11.04
CA TRP A 154 -14.26 0.03 -11.45
C TRP A 154 -14.75 0.83 -10.25
#